data_AF-A0A2E7UKE2-F1
#
_entry.id   AF-A0A2E7UKE2-F1
#
_cell.length_a   1.000
_cell.length_b   1.000
_cell.length_c   1.000
_cell.angle_alpha   90.00
_cell.angle_beta   90.00
_cell.angle_gamma   90.00
#
_symmetry.space_group_name_H-M   'P 1'
#
loop_
_entity.id
_entity.type
_entity.pdbx_description
1 polymer ?
#
loop_
_entity_poly.entity_id
_entity_poly.type
_entity_poly.pdbx_seq_one_letter_code
_entity_poly.pdbx_strand_id
1 'polypeptide(L)'
;MRKLLDILYSPLYIAAWLVEFIKEKDKTTPLWLKLLAPVLGVGGLGIFAVLSFVTAFLVTAWLGNPLPVAGFDQSPEQPIHFPHTIHAGVGPITGDNSDDTIEGLGMDCTYCHKQVTEQSWAGVPPVELCISCHKIIGESSNTQLKLLRDYGLYEETKSPINWERVHRMPDHVRFAHAPHIWYLTENPQAIQNKPIDFEVLQDGTVSASKVCSTCHGNVASMNQVAQVQPLKMGQCVACHRANEASVGCETCHH
;
A
#
# COMPACT_ATOMS: atom_id res chain seq x y z
N MET A 1 5.39 -62.92 -4.57
CA MET A 1 4.43 -61.86 -4.95
C MET A 1 3.14 -61.92 -4.11
N ARG A 2 3.23 -61.92 -2.77
CA ARG A 2 2.04 -61.85 -1.88
C ARG A 2 2.29 -61.13 -0.54
N LYS A 3 3.40 -60.39 -0.43
CA LYS A 3 3.80 -59.62 0.78
C LYS A 3 4.11 -58.14 0.50
N LEU A 4 3.80 -57.66 -0.70
CA LEU A 4 3.93 -56.24 -1.09
C LEU A 4 2.55 -55.56 -1.30
N LEU A 5 1.45 -56.31 -1.18
CA LEU A 5 0.08 -55.76 -1.20
C LEU A 5 -0.45 -55.40 0.19
N ASP A 6 0.25 -55.74 1.26
CA ASP A 6 -0.15 -55.43 2.64
C ASP A 6 0.32 -54.03 3.09
N ILE A 7 1.11 -53.34 2.28
CA ILE A 7 1.47 -51.92 2.51
C ILE A 7 0.40 -50.98 1.89
N LEU A 8 -0.54 -51.55 1.14
CA LEU A 8 -1.73 -50.90 0.57
C LEU A 8 -2.99 -51.19 1.40
N TYR A 9 -2.87 -51.60 2.67
CA TYR A 9 -3.98 -51.64 3.61
C TYR A 9 -4.49 -50.21 3.87
N SER A 10 -5.56 -49.93 3.13
CA SER A 10 -6.26 -48.67 2.92
C SER A 10 -6.48 -47.80 4.16
N PRO A 11 -6.68 -46.47 3.98
CA PRO A 11 -7.21 -45.57 5.02
C PRO A 11 -8.43 -46.13 5.76
N LEU A 12 -9.22 -46.98 5.10
CA LEU A 12 -10.38 -47.68 5.67
C LEU A 12 -10.01 -48.65 6.81
N TYR A 13 -8.86 -49.34 6.76
CA TYR A 13 -8.43 -50.24 7.84
C TYR A 13 -7.97 -49.45 9.08
N ILE A 14 -7.23 -48.36 8.87
CA ILE A 14 -6.82 -47.46 9.95
C ILE A 14 -8.04 -46.80 10.58
N ALA A 15 -9.00 -46.33 9.77
CA ALA A 15 -10.24 -45.74 10.25
C ALA A 15 -11.11 -46.78 11.00
N ALA A 16 -11.25 -47.99 10.49
CA ALA A 16 -12.00 -49.06 11.15
C ALA A 16 -11.35 -49.47 12.48
N TRP A 17 -10.03 -49.64 12.50
CA TRP A 17 -9.26 -49.92 13.72
C TRP A 17 -9.40 -48.78 14.74
N LEU A 18 -9.34 -47.53 14.28
CA LEU A 18 -9.52 -46.35 15.14
C LEU A 18 -10.93 -46.33 15.75
N VAL A 19 -11.96 -46.62 14.96
CA VAL A 19 -13.36 -46.68 15.43
C VAL A 19 -13.55 -47.79 16.46
N GLU A 20 -13.00 -48.98 16.23
CA GLU A 20 -13.07 -50.08 17.21
C GLU A 20 -12.28 -49.77 18.48
N PHE A 21 -11.08 -49.20 18.34
CA PHE A 21 -10.27 -48.77 19.47
C PHE A 21 -10.98 -47.72 20.33
N ILE A 22 -11.65 -46.74 19.70
CA ILE A 22 -12.47 -45.74 20.38
C ILE A 22 -13.65 -46.40 21.10
N LYS A 23 -14.36 -47.34 20.45
CA LYS A 23 -15.49 -48.07 21.06
C LYS A 23 -15.05 -48.88 22.29
N GLU A 24 -13.91 -49.54 22.22
CA GLU A 24 -13.43 -50.39 23.32
C GLU A 24 -12.93 -49.55 24.50
N LYS A 25 -12.28 -48.41 24.22
CA LYS A 25 -11.95 -47.42 25.25
C LYS A 25 -13.19 -46.76 25.83
N ASP A 26 -14.23 -46.50 25.05
CA ASP A 26 -15.48 -45.91 25.52
C ASP A 26 -16.17 -46.77 26.59
N LYS A 27 -16.14 -48.10 26.46
CA LYS A 27 -16.72 -49.01 27.48
C LYS A 27 -16.01 -48.97 28.83
N THR A 28 -14.70 -48.71 28.84
CA THR A 28 -13.85 -48.79 30.04
C THR A 28 -13.56 -47.44 30.68
N THR A 29 -13.98 -46.35 30.05
CA THR A 29 -13.68 -44.98 30.48
C THR A 29 -14.79 -44.44 31.40
N PRO A 30 -14.46 -43.90 32.59
CA PRO A 30 -15.46 -43.34 33.49
C PRO A 30 -16.11 -42.08 32.88
N LEU A 31 -17.40 -41.86 33.18
CA LEU A 31 -18.23 -40.81 32.58
C LEU A 31 -17.61 -39.40 32.67
N TRP A 32 -16.95 -39.08 33.79
CA TRP A 32 -16.30 -37.78 33.97
C TRP A 32 -15.16 -37.54 32.97
N LEU A 33 -14.42 -38.59 32.59
CA LEU A 33 -13.30 -38.48 31.65
C LEU A 33 -13.80 -38.35 30.20
N LYS A 34 -14.95 -38.96 29.87
CA LYS A 34 -15.64 -38.78 28.57
C LYS A 34 -16.14 -37.36 28.35
N LEU A 35 -16.52 -36.67 29.43
CA LEU A 35 -16.93 -35.27 29.38
C LEU A 35 -15.72 -34.32 29.41
N LEU A 36 -14.68 -34.65 30.17
CA LEU A 36 -13.47 -33.83 30.29
C LEU A 36 -12.63 -33.78 29.00
N ALA A 37 -12.43 -34.92 28.32
CA ALA A 37 -11.59 -35.02 27.14
C ALA A 37 -12.00 -34.08 25.98
N PRO A 38 -13.27 -33.99 25.55
CA PRO A 38 -13.67 -33.05 24.51
C PRO A 38 -13.58 -31.60 24.99
N VAL A 39 -13.84 -31.31 26.28
CA VAL A 39 -13.70 -29.95 26.84
C VAL A 39 -12.24 -29.50 26.82
N LEU A 40 -11.31 -30.37 27.21
CA LEU A 40 -9.87 -30.09 27.14
C LEU A 40 -9.37 -30.04 25.70
N GLY A 41 -9.90 -30.88 24.81
CA GLY A 41 -9.57 -30.86 23.38
C GLY A 41 -10.00 -29.56 22.69
N VAL A 42 -11.25 -29.15 22.89
CA VAL A 42 -11.79 -27.88 22.38
C VAL A 42 -11.09 -26.69 23.03
N GLY A 43 -10.87 -26.72 24.35
CA GLY A 43 -10.13 -25.68 25.06
C GLY A 43 -8.68 -25.55 24.58
N GLY A 44 -8.00 -26.67 24.36
CA GLY A 44 -6.64 -26.72 23.83
C GLY A 44 -6.54 -26.17 22.40
N LEU A 45 -7.48 -26.53 21.52
CA LEU A 45 -7.57 -25.97 20.17
C LEU A 45 -7.86 -24.46 20.20
N GLY A 46 -8.73 -24.00 21.10
CA GLY A 46 -9.00 -22.58 21.31
C GLY A 46 -7.76 -21.80 21.73
N ILE A 47 -7.02 -22.31 22.73
CA ILE A 47 -5.76 -21.70 23.19
C ILE A 47 -4.72 -21.69 22.07
N PHE A 48 -4.57 -22.79 21.34
CA PHE A 48 -3.63 -22.86 20.22
C PHE A 48 -3.99 -21.88 19.09
N ALA A 49 -5.27 -21.72 18.78
CA ALA A 49 -5.73 -20.75 17.80
C ALA A 49 -5.42 -19.31 18.23
N VAL A 50 -5.67 -18.97 19.52
CA VAL A 50 -5.35 -17.65 20.07
C VAL A 50 -3.85 -17.41 20.07
N LEU A 51 -3.03 -18.36 20.53
CA LEU A 51 -1.57 -18.22 20.52
C LEU A 51 -1.01 -18.11 19.11
N SER A 52 -1.55 -18.85 18.15
CA SER A 52 -1.16 -18.75 16.75
C SER A 52 -1.52 -17.38 16.17
N PHE A 53 -2.71 -16.86 16.48
CA PHE A 53 -3.12 -15.52 16.07
C PHE A 53 -2.23 -14.42 16.67
N VAL A 54 -1.95 -14.48 17.98
CA VAL A 54 -1.06 -13.53 18.67
C VAL A 54 0.36 -13.61 18.12
N THR A 55 0.89 -14.82 17.89
CA THR A 55 2.23 -15.01 17.35
C THR A 55 2.32 -14.48 15.93
N ALA A 56 1.32 -14.78 15.08
CA ALA A 56 1.23 -14.22 13.74
C ALA A 56 1.23 -12.70 13.80
N PHE A 57 0.37 -12.09 14.64
CA PHE A 57 0.30 -10.64 14.86
C PHE A 57 1.65 -10.04 15.26
N LEU A 58 2.33 -10.61 16.26
CA LEU A 58 3.63 -10.13 16.71
C LEU A 58 4.71 -10.25 15.62
N VAL A 59 4.72 -11.35 14.86
CA VAL A 59 5.66 -11.54 13.75
C VAL A 59 5.40 -10.53 12.64
N THR A 60 4.15 -10.31 12.24
CA THR A 60 3.80 -9.30 11.23
C THR A 60 4.10 -7.88 11.69
N ALA A 61 3.79 -7.56 12.96
CA ALA A 61 4.10 -6.26 13.55
C ALA A 61 5.61 -6.01 13.58
N TRP A 62 6.40 -7.04 13.93
CA TRP A 62 7.86 -6.94 13.96
C TRP A 62 8.50 -6.88 12.57
N LEU A 63 7.92 -7.57 11.58
CA LEU A 63 8.32 -7.49 10.18
C LEU A 63 7.76 -6.25 9.46
N GLY A 64 6.95 -5.43 10.14
CA GLY A 64 6.39 -4.19 9.60
C GLY A 64 5.37 -4.39 8.47
N ASN A 65 4.88 -5.62 8.27
CA ASN A 65 3.83 -5.92 7.31
C ASN A 65 2.49 -5.88 8.05
N PRO A 66 1.56 -4.97 7.73
CA PRO A 66 0.25 -4.97 8.38
C PRO A 66 -0.44 -6.29 8.08
N LEU A 67 -1.05 -6.92 9.10
CA LEU A 67 -1.97 -8.02 8.85
C LEU A 67 -3.12 -7.48 7.99
N PRO A 68 -3.43 -8.09 6.84
CA PRO A 68 -4.54 -7.68 5.98
C PRO A 68 -5.92 -8.02 6.58
N VAL A 69 -5.99 -8.17 7.92
CA VAL A 69 -7.18 -8.56 8.66
C VAL A 69 -7.74 -7.29 9.31
N ALA A 70 -8.95 -6.89 8.88
CA ALA A 70 -9.77 -5.81 9.44
C ALA A 70 -9.42 -4.35 9.06
N GLY A 71 -9.32 -4.04 7.76
CA GLY A 71 -9.51 -2.66 7.29
C GLY A 71 -8.47 -1.65 7.76
N PHE A 72 -7.22 -2.10 7.99
CA PHE A 72 -6.07 -1.20 8.07
C PHE A 72 -5.79 -0.62 6.68
N ASP A 73 -6.68 0.26 6.22
CA ASP A 73 -6.53 0.98 4.98
C ASP A 73 -5.28 1.87 5.08
N GLN A 74 -4.40 1.74 4.09
CA GLN A 74 -3.17 2.53 4.00
C GLN A 74 -3.41 3.97 3.52
N SER A 75 -4.68 4.34 3.31
CA SER A 75 -5.13 5.61 2.77
C SER A 75 -6.02 6.33 3.78
N PRO A 76 -5.52 7.33 4.50
CA PRO A 76 -6.36 8.15 5.36
C PRO A 76 -7.44 8.88 4.53
N GLU A 77 -8.63 9.02 5.11
CA GLU A 77 -9.71 9.83 4.55
C GLU A 77 -9.24 11.27 4.36
N GLN A 78 -9.48 11.83 3.17
CA GLN A 78 -9.01 13.16 2.81
C GLN A 78 -10.15 14.18 2.96
N PRO A 79 -9.85 15.46 3.27
CA PRO A 79 -10.87 16.50 3.35
C PRO A 79 -11.65 16.69 2.05
N ILE A 80 -10.99 16.46 0.91
CA ILE A 80 -11.57 16.47 -0.43
C ILE A 80 -11.05 15.25 -1.17
N HIS A 81 -11.94 14.53 -1.84
CA HIS A 81 -11.57 13.40 -2.67
C HIS A 81 -10.93 13.89 -3.97
N PHE A 82 -9.61 13.75 -4.08
CA PHE A 82 -8.82 14.16 -5.24
C PHE A 82 -8.36 12.94 -6.06
N PRO A 83 -9.01 12.65 -7.21
CA PRO A 83 -8.64 11.52 -8.05
C PRO A 83 -7.41 11.85 -8.90
N HIS A 84 -6.25 11.25 -8.60
CA HIS A 84 -5.06 11.40 -9.44
C HIS A 84 -5.24 10.75 -10.81
N THR A 85 -6.15 9.79 -10.94
CA THR A 85 -6.55 9.16 -12.21
C THR A 85 -7.00 10.17 -13.26
N ILE A 86 -7.82 11.14 -12.89
CA ILE A 86 -8.32 12.17 -13.82
C ILE A 86 -7.22 13.17 -14.18
N HIS A 87 -6.35 13.49 -13.23
CA HIS A 87 -5.38 14.57 -13.37
C HIS A 87 -4.07 14.11 -14.02
N ALA A 88 -3.49 13.01 -13.55
CA ALA A 88 -2.19 12.49 -13.99
C ALA A 88 -2.30 11.17 -14.77
N GLY A 89 -3.46 10.50 -14.74
CA GLY A 89 -3.70 9.31 -15.55
C GLY A 89 -3.66 9.61 -17.04
N VAL A 90 -3.30 8.58 -17.82
CA VAL A 90 -3.28 8.63 -19.28
C VAL A 90 -4.24 7.58 -19.83
N GLY A 91 -5.10 7.98 -20.77
CA GLY A 91 -6.06 7.10 -21.43
C GLY A 91 -7.44 7.02 -20.76
N PRO A 92 -8.30 6.09 -21.21
CA PRO A 92 -9.69 5.99 -20.77
C PRO A 92 -9.79 5.58 -19.30
N ILE A 93 -10.46 6.40 -18.50
CA ILE A 93 -10.84 6.11 -17.13
C ILE A 93 -12.21 5.43 -17.20
N THR A 94 -12.23 4.14 -16.91
CA THR A 94 -13.48 3.38 -16.82
C THR A 94 -14.21 3.81 -15.55
N GLY A 95 -15.27 4.62 -15.72
CA GLY A 95 -16.23 4.90 -14.66
C GLY A 95 -17.13 3.69 -14.41
N ASP A 96 -17.69 3.60 -13.20
CA ASP A 96 -18.51 2.46 -12.76
C ASP A 96 -19.81 2.32 -13.58
N ASN A 97 -20.40 3.39 -14.12
CA ASN A 97 -21.54 3.33 -15.04
C ASN A 97 -21.73 4.66 -15.81
N SER A 98 -21.02 4.85 -16.93
CA SER A 98 -21.41 5.88 -17.91
C SER A 98 -20.81 5.56 -19.28
N ASP A 99 -21.64 5.69 -20.32
CA ASP A 99 -21.30 5.67 -21.75
C ASP A 99 -20.26 6.75 -22.15
N ASP A 100 -19.92 7.64 -21.21
CA ASP A 100 -18.82 8.60 -21.31
C ASP A 100 -17.52 8.02 -20.74
N THR A 101 -16.58 7.71 -21.64
CA THR A 101 -15.18 7.48 -21.28
C THR A 101 -14.53 8.82 -20.96
N ILE A 102 -14.27 9.11 -19.68
CA ILE A 102 -13.45 10.26 -19.29
C ILE A 102 -11.99 9.88 -19.52
N GLU A 103 -11.27 10.62 -20.35
CA GLU A 103 -9.83 10.41 -20.50
C GLU A 103 -9.05 11.17 -19.43
N GLY A 104 -8.01 10.53 -18.88
CA GLY A 104 -7.08 11.21 -17.99
C GLY A 104 -6.29 12.29 -18.72
N LEU A 105 -6.08 13.42 -18.05
CA LEU A 105 -5.44 14.61 -18.64
C LEU A 105 -3.93 14.44 -18.88
N GLY A 106 -3.30 13.45 -18.26
CA GLY A 106 -1.86 13.22 -18.38
C GLY A 106 -0.99 14.36 -17.85
N MET A 107 -1.46 15.12 -16.85
CA MET A 107 -0.67 16.23 -16.31
C MET A 107 0.62 15.74 -15.65
N ASP A 108 1.70 16.48 -15.91
CA ASP A 108 3.00 16.19 -15.34
C ASP A 108 2.99 16.35 -13.81
N CYS A 109 3.60 15.40 -13.09
CA CYS A 109 3.64 15.41 -11.62
C CYS A 109 4.24 16.71 -11.06
N THR A 110 5.26 17.25 -11.74
CA THR A 110 5.96 18.48 -11.32
C THR A 110 5.13 19.74 -11.56
N TYR A 111 4.04 19.67 -12.33
CA TYR A 111 3.13 20.79 -12.51
C TYR A 111 2.46 21.18 -11.19
N CYS A 112 2.02 20.19 -10.41
CA CYS A 112 1.43 20.41 -9.09
C CYS A 112 2.50 20.38 -7.98
N HIS A 113 3.42 19.42 -8.02
CA HIS A 113 4.45 19.21 -7.01
C HIS A 113 5.76 19.92 -7.38
N LYS A 114 5.67 21.24 -7.61
CA LYS A 114 6.74 22.05 -8.23
C LYS A 114 8.07 22.06 -7.49
N GLN A 115 8.05 21.85 -6.17
CA GLN A 115 9.25 21.96 -5.34
C GLN A 115 10.09 20.69 -5.32
N VAL A 116 9.59 19.59 -5.90
CA VAL A 116 10.21 18.27 -5.81
C VAL A 116 11.63 18.22 -6.41
N THR A 117 11.92 19.07 -7.38
CA THR A 117 13.22 19.14 -8.08
C THR A 117 14.23 20.06 -7.40
N GLU A 118 13.83 20.86 -6.41
CA GLU A 118 14.70 21.90 -5.83
C GLU A 118 14.80 21.82 -4.31
N GLN A 119 13.78 21.29 -3.64
CA GLN A 119 13.66 21.32 -2.19
C GLN A 119 13.75 19.92 -1.58
N SER A 120 13.87 19.87 -0.26
CA SER A 120 13.80 18.62 0.49
C SER A 120 12.41 17.98 0.49
N TRP A 121 11.38 18.72 0.06
CA TRP A 121 9.97 18.33 0.09
C TRP A 121 9.32 18.64 -1.26
N ALA A 122 8.40 17.77 -1.71
CA ALA A 122 7.67 17.97 -2.96
C ALA A 122 6.58 19.04 -2.88
N GLY A 123 6.02 19.22 -1.67
CA GLY A 123 4.89 20.09 -1.38
C GLY A 123 3.55 19.56 -1.86
N VAL A 124 2.48 20.06 -1.24
CA VAL A 124 1.12 19.90 -1.74
C VAL A 124 0.74 21.23 -2.39
N PRO A 125 0.16 21.24 -3.60
CA PRO A 125 -0.15 22.48 -4.29
C PRO A 125 -1.10 23.38 -3.46
N PRO A 126 -0.95 24.72 -3.57
CA PRO A 126 -1.87 25.65 -2.93
C PRO A 126 -3.24 25.58 -3.61
N VAL A 127 -4.29 25.96 -2.85
CA VAL A 127 -5.69 25.91 -3.31
C VAL A 127 -5.88 26.76 -4.57
N GLU A 128 -5.14 27.86 -4.70
CA GLU A 128 -5.16 28.76 -5.85
C GLU A 128 -4.83 28.03 -7.17
N LEU A 129 -3.93 27.04 -7.15
CA LEU A 129 -3.60 26.26 -8.34
C LEU A 129 -4.80 25.41 -8.79
N CYS A 130 -5.57 24.87 -7.84
CA CYS A 130 -6.77 24.11 -8.15
C CYS A 130 -7.86 25.02 -8.75
N ILE A 131 -8.02 26.22 -8.18
CA ILE A 131 -9.05 27.18 -8.58
C ILE A 131 -8.76 27.84 -9.94
N SER A 132 -7.51 27.92 -10.38
CA SER A 132 -7.20 28.47 -11.72
C SER A 132 -7.94 27.75 -12.84
N CYS A 133 -8.27 26.47 -12.63
CA CYS A 133 -9.07 25.65 -13.55
C CYS A 133 -10.49 25.43 -13.03
N HIS A 134 -10.66 25.01 -11.77
CA HIS A 134 -11.96 24.59 -11.22
C HIS A 134 -12.95 25.72 -10.90
N LYS A 135 -12.54 26.98 -11.12
CA LYS A 135 -13.49 28.10 -11.21
C LYS A 135 -14.51 27.91 -12.35
N ILE A 136 -14.11 27.22 -13.42
CA ILE A 136 -14.94 27.02 -14.62
C ILE A 136 -15.08 25.53 -14.95
N ILE A 137 -14.06 24.72 -14.68
CA ILE A 137 -14.01 23.31 -15.04
C ILE A 137 -14.69 22.42 -13.97
N GLY A 138 -15.47 21.47 -14.47
CA GLY A 138 -16.15 20.44 -13.68
C GLY A 138 -17.56 20.84 -13.25
N GLU A 139 -18.41 19.84 -13.05
CA GLU A 139 -19.84 20.04 -12.82
C GLU A 139 -20.11 20.85 -11.54
N SER A 140 -21.10 21.73 -11.59
CA SER A 140 -21.52 22.53 -10.43
C SER A 140 -22.21 21.70 -9.35
N SER A 141 -22.80 20.56 -9.73
CA SER A 141 -23.46 19.61 -8.81
C SER A 141 -22.46 18.74 -8.04
N ASN A 142 -21.21 18.65 -8.49
CA ASN A 142 -20.20 17.80 -7.84
C ASN A 142 -19.84 18.36 -6.45
N THR A 143 -20.08 17.55 -5.42
CA THR A 143 -19.88 17.93 -4.01
C THR A 143 -18.44 18.24 -3.67
N GLN A 144 -17.48 17.50 -4.24
CA GLN A 144 -16.04 17.70 -4.01
C GLN A 144 -15.55 19.02 -4.62
N LEU A 145 -16.03 19.36 -5.82
CA LEU A 145 -15.72 20.65 -6.46
C LEU A 145 -16.39 21.82 -5.76
N LYS A 146 -17.58 21.62 -5.18
CA LYS A 146 -18.20 22.64 -4.33
C LYS A 146 -17.33 22.93 -3.10
N LEU A 147 -16.87 21.90 -2.39
CA LEU A 147 -15.94 22.06 -1.27
C LEU A 147 -14.67 22.80 -1.70
N LEU A 148 -14.06 22.40 -2.82
CA LEU A 148 -12.87 23.06 -3.34
C LEU A 148 -13.09 24.55 -3.62
N ARG A 149 -14.21 24.89 -4.27
CA ARG A 149 -14.61 26.27 -4.56
C ARG A 149 -14.83 27.06 -3.26
N ASP A 150 -15.42 26.44 -2.24
CA ASP A 150 -15.58 27.04 -0.92
C ASP A 150 -14.22 27.38 -0.28
N TYR A 151 -13.22 26.49 -0.40
CA TYR A 151 -11.86 26.74 0.13
C TYR A 151 -11.11 27.86 -0.61
N GLY A 152 -11.39 28.11 -1.89
CA GLY A 152 -10.49 28.90 -2.74
C GLY A 152 -11.09 30.10 -3.48
N LEU A 153 -12.42 30.27 -3.54
CA LEU A 153 -13.06 31.37 -4.27
C LEU A 153 -13.71 32.44 -3.38
N TYR A 154 -14.28 32.06 -2.25
CA TYR A 154 -15.05 32.99 -1.41
C TYR A 154 -14.24 33.44 -0.22
N GLU A 155 -14.15 34.76 -0.02
CA GLU A 155 -13.25 35.37 0.97
C GLU A 155 -13.60 34.93 2.41
N GLU A 156 -14.89 34.74 2.69
CA GLU A 156 -15.39 34.32 4.00
C GLU A 156 -15.02 32.88 4.38
N THR A 157 -14.83 31.98 3.41
CA THR A 157 -14.50 30.56 3.63
C THR A 157 -13.10 30.21 3.17
N LYS A 158 -12.38 31.16 2.57
CA LYS A 158 -11.04 30.98 2.04
C LYS A 158 -10.12 30.45 3.12
N SER A 159 -9.62 29.25 2.93
CA SER A 159 -8.72 28.60 3.89
C SER A 159 -7.86 27.53 3.20
N PRO A 160 -6.64 27.26 3.71
CA PRO A 160 -5.85 26.14 3.24
C PRO A 160 -6.58 24.81 3.48
N ILE A 161 -6.40 23.86 2.56
CA ILE A 161 -6.89 22.49 2.77
C ILE A 161 -5.91 21.77 3.71
N ASN A 162 -6.43 21.27 4.83
CA ASN A 162 -5.67 20.49 5.81
C ASN A 162 -5.55 19.03 5.37
N TRP A 163 -4.69 18.77 4.37
CA TRP A 163 -4.47 17.44 3.82
C TRP A 163 -3.94 16.43 4.84
N GLU A 164 -4.46 15.21 4.80
CA GLU A 164 -3.96 14.12 5.62
C GLU A 164 -2.78 13.43 4.93
N ARG A 165 -1.59 13.57 5.54
CA ARG A 165 -0.35 13.05 4.96
C ARG A 165 -0.32 11.52 4.97
N VAL A 166 -0.29 10.91 3.77
CA VAL A 166 -0.18 9.46 3.54
C VAL A 166 1.22 8.94 3.86
N HIS A 167 2.26 9.50 3.25
CA HIS A 167 3.64 9.05 3.43
C HIS A 167 4.29 9.79 4.61
N ARG A 168 4.64 9.07 5.68
CA ARG A 168 5.31 9.63 6.87
C ARG A 168 6.59 8.86 7.18
N MET A 169 7.67 9.59 7.38
CA MET A 169 8.91 9.09 7.98
C MET A 169 9.04 9.63 9.40
N PRO A 170 9.76 8.93 10.30
CA PRO A 170 10.04 9.44 11.64
C PRO A 170 10.80 10.78 11.61
N ASP A 171 10.57 11.65 12.60
CA ASP A 171 11.15 13.00 12.62
C ASP A 171 12.69 13.05 12.69
N HIS A 172 13.32 11.97 13.18
CA HIS A 172 14.78 11.83 13.20
C HIS A 172 15.35 11.35 11.84
N VAL A 173 14.51 11.18 10.82
CA VAL A 173 14.91 10.84 9.46
C VAL A 173 14.78 12.10 8.59
N ARG A 174 15.88 12.49 7.95
CA ARG A 174 15.90 13.51 6.91
C ARG A 174 15.88 12.86 5.55
N PHE A 175 14.96 13.32 4.70
CA PHE A 175 14.89 12.94 3.30
C PHE A 175 14.77 14.22 2.48
N ALA A 176 15.55 14.32 1.42
CA ALA A 176 15.51 15.46 0.50
C ALA A 176 15.13 14.97 -0.89
N HIS A 177 14.04 15.49 -1.47
CA HIS A 177 13.56 15.05 -2.78
C HIS A 177 14.55 15.40 -3.90
N ALA A 178 15.00 16.66 -4.00
CA ALA A 178 15.79 17.14 -5.13
C ALA A 178 17.00 16.26 -5.53
N PRO A 179 17.89 15.85 -4.61
CA PRO A 179 19.00 14.96 -4.96
C PRO A 179 18.57 13.61 -5.54
N HIS A 180 17.47 13.03 -5.04
CA HIS A 180 16.95 11.76 -5.54
C HIS A 180 16.32 11.92 -6.92
N ILE A 181 15.61 13.03 -7.17
CA ILE A 181 15.02 13.31 -8.48
C ILE A 181 16.11 13.50 -9.52
N TRP A 182 17.14 14.31 -9.24
CA TRP A 182 18.26 14.53 -10.17
C TRP A 182 18.99 13.24 -10.47
N TYR A 183 19.36 12.47 -9.44
CA TYR A 183 20.05 11.20 -9.61
C TYR A 183 19.25 10.24 -10.51
N LEU A 184 17.95 10.06 -10.26
CA LEU A 184 17.13 9.13 -11.03
C LEU A 184 16.87 9.62 -12.47
N THR A 185 16.76 10.94 -12.66
CA THR A 185 16.63 11.56 -13.98
C THR A 185 17.85 11.26 -14.86
N GLU A 186 19.05 11.32 -14.27
CA GLU A 186 20.32 11.03 -14.96
C GLU A 186 20.63 9.53 -15.05
N ASN A 187 20.01 8.70 -14.21
CA ASN A 187 20.26 7.25 -14.15
C ASN A 187 18.98 6.44 -14.36
N PRO A 188 18.42 6.38 -15.59
CA PRO A 188 17.16 5.68 -15.86
C PRO A 188 17.17 4.18 -15.53
N GLN A 189 18.35 3.58 -15.38
CA GLN A 189 18.51 2.18 -14.97
C GLN A 189 18.23 1.94 -13.48
N ALA A 190 18.39 2.97 -12.64
CA ALA A 190 18.12 2.91 -11.20
C ALA A 190 16.63 3.01 -10.85
N ILE A 191 15.81 3.45 -11.81
CA ILE A 191 14.35 3.65 -11.64
C ILE A 191 13.65 2.30 -11.51
N GLN A 192 12.90 2.13 -10.42
CA GLN A 192 12.08 0.95 -10.16
C GLN A 192 10.61 1.27 -10.46
N ASN A 193 9.79 0.24 -10.74
CA ASN A 193 8.36 0.41 -11.02
C ASN A 193 8.09 1.42 -12.16
N LYS A 194 8.84 1.33 -13.26
CA LYS A 194 8.73 2.25 -14.40
C LYS A 194 7.27 2.33 -14.90
N PRO A 195 6.73 3.53 -15.16
CA PRO A 195 5.38 3.68 -15.71
C PRO A 195 5.28 3.07 -17.12
N ILE A 196 4.05 2.85 -17.59
CA ILE A 196 3.79 2.23 -18.92
C ILE A 196 4.38 3.08 -20.05
N ASP A 197 4.34 4.40 -19.90
CA ASP A 197 4.84 5.38 -20.86
C ASP A 197 6.26 5.86 -20.51
N PHE A 198 7.07 4.97 -19.94
CA PHE A 198 8.46 5.27 -19.62
C PHE A 198 9.31 5.37 -20.88
N GLU A 199 9.78 6.59 -21.17
CA GLU A 199 10.63 6.89 -22.31
C GLU A 199 11.93 7.55 -21.84
N VAL A 200 13.05 7.09 -22.39
CA VAL A 200 14.37 7.70 -22.20
C VAL A 200 14.60 8.69 -23.33
N LEU A 201 14.93 9.93 -22.97
CA LEU A 201 15.20 11.02 -23.89
C LEU A 201 16.49 10.75 -24.69
N GLN A 202 16.67 11.48 -25.79
CA GLN A 202 17.82 11.30 -26.69
C GLN A 202 19.17 11.52 -26.03
N ASP A 203 19.23 12.33 -24.97
CA ASP A 203 20.42 12.60 -24.17
C ASP A 203 20.69 11.52 -23.10
N GLY A 204 19.87 10.48 -23.04
CA GLY A 204 19.98 9.38 -22.09
C GLY A 204 19.32 9.66 -20.73
N THR A 205 18.63 10.79 -20.55
CA THR A 205 17.92 11.15 -19.31
C THR A 205 16.42 10.82 -19.39
N VAL A 206 15.68 11.01 -18.30
CA VAL A 206 14.20 10.92 -18.28
C VAL A 206 13.58 12.17 -17.68
N SER A 207 12.33 12.47 -18.00
CA SER A 207 11.61 13.56 -17.31
C SER A 207 11.51 13.29 -15.80
N ALA A 208 11.62 14.34 -15.00
CA ALA A 208 11.50 14.29 -13.53
C ALA A 208 10.17 13.65 -13.07
N SER A 209 9.08 13.77 -13.83
CA SER A 209 7.82 13.11 -13.49
C SER A 209 7.84 11.59 -13.64
N LYS A 210 8.78 11.04 -14.42
CA LYS A 210 8.87 9.59 -14.68
C LYS A 210 9.63 8.82 -13.61
N VAL A 211 10.21 9.50 -12.61
CA VAL A 211 11.00 8.85 -11.57
C VAL A 211 10.20 8.54 -10.29
N CYS A 212 9.05 9.20 -10.11
CA CYS A 212 8.27 9.19 -8.86
C CYS A 212 7.77 7.79 -8.46
N SER A 213 7.48 6.94 -9.44
CA SER A 213 6.94 5.59 -9.22
C SER A 213 7.91 4.65 -8.52
N THR A 214 9.22 4.96 -8.55
CA THR A 214 10.25 4.27 -7.77
C THR A 214 9.86 4.21 -6.28
N CYS A 215 9.32 5.29 -5.74
CA CYS A 215 8.99 5.40 -4.31
C CYS A 215 7.48 5.44 -4.03
N HIS A 216 6.67 6.04 -4.91
CA HIS A 216 5.23 6.22 -4.68
C HIS A 216 4.36 5.23 -5.47
N GLY A 217 4.96 4.38 -6.30
CA GLY A 217 4.25 3.51 -7.23
C GLY A 217 3.45 4.27 -8.29
N ASN A 218 2.45 3.61 -8.88
CA ASN A 218 1.65 4.19 -9.96
C ASN A 218 0.56 5.13 -9.42
N VAL A 219 0.94 6.34 -8.97
CA VAL A 219 0.01 7.34 -8.45
C VAL A 219 -1.00 7.79 -9.51
N ALA A 220 -0.61 7.79 -10.79
CA ALA A 220 -1.49 8.12 -11.90
C ALA A 220 -2.67 7.14 -12.06
N SER A 221 -2.60 5.94 -11.48
CA SER A 221 -3.73 5.00 -11.43
C SER A 221 -4.47 5.00 -10.08
N MET A 222 -4.16 5.90 -9.15
CA MET A 222 -4.76 5.92 -7.81
C MET A 222 -5.93 6.91 -7.73
N ASN A 223 -7.13 6.40 -7.44
CA ASN A 223 -8.27 7.24 -7.10
C ASN A 223 -8.08 7.94 -5.75
N GLN A 224 -7.47 7.23 -4.79
CA GLN A 224 -7.01 7.75 -3.52
C GLN A 224 -5.57 7.27 -3.30
N VAL A 225 -4.68 8.17 -2.87
CA VAL A 225 -3.27 7.83 -2.68
C VAL A 225 -3.12 6.85 -1.52
N ALA A 226 -2.39 5.76 -1.77
CA ALA A 226 -2.04 4.75 -0.78
C ALA A 226 -0.52 4.59 -0.71
N GLN A 227 -0.02 4.21 0.46
CA GLN A 227 1.40 3.91 0.62
C GLN A 227 1.72 2.50 0.11
N VAL A 228 2.11 2.37 -1.16
CA VAL A 228 2.44 1.07 -1.75
C VAL A 228 3.87 0.59 -1.45
N GLN A 229 4.78 1.52 -1.12
CA GLN A 229 6.15 1.19 -0.70
C GLN A 229 6.32 1.38 0.81
N PRO A 230 7.03 0.49 1.52
CA PRO A 230 7.16 0.59 2.97
C PRO A 230 7.99 1.80 3.44
N LEU A 231 8.89 2.33 2.59
CA LEU A 231 9.75 3.49 2.87
C LEU A 231 10.47 3.39 4.22
N LYS A 232 10.99 2.20 4.50
CA LYS A 232 11.78 1.91 5.71
C LYS A 232 13.26 1.93 5.39
N MET A 233 14.08 2.05 6.44
CA MET A 233 15.54 2.08 6.35
C MET A 233 16.11 0.98 5.43
N GLY A 234 15.61 -0.25 5.51
CA GLY A 234 16.07 -1.36 4.68
C GLY A 234 15.92 -1.10 3.18
N GLN A 235 14.82 -0.47 2.75
CA GLN A 235 14.60 -0.11 1.34
C GLN A 235 15.56 0.99 0.89
N CYS A 236 15.73 2.04 1.71
CA CYS A 236 16.65 3.15 1.39
C CYS A 236 18.09 2.66 1.28
N VAL A 237 18.56 1.88 2.27
CA VAL A 237 19.92 1.34 2.32
C VAL A 237 20.17 0.35 1.18
N ALA A 238 19.20 -0.50 0.84
CA ALA A 238 19.34 -1.42 -0.28
C ALA A 238 19.47 -0.67 -1.61
N CYS A 239 18.63 0.34 -1.85
CA CYS A 239 18.72 1.19 -3.03
C CYS A 239 20.05 1.94 -3.10
N HIS A 240 20.50 2.53 -2.00
CA HIS A 240 21.78 3.24 -1.94
C HIS A 240 22.96 2.30 -2.21
N ARG A 241 22.98 1.08 -1.66
CA ARG A 241 24.04 0.09 -1.93
C ARG A 241 24.08 -0.33 -3.40
N ALA A 242 22.91 -0.54 -4.02
CA ALA A 242 22.82 -0.92 -5.43
C ALA A 242 23.31 0.18 -6.39
N ASN A 243 23.35 1.42 -5.92
CA ASN A 243 23.68 2.62 -6.69
C ASN A 243 24.91 3.36 -6.15
N GLU A 244 25.71 2.69 -5.30
CA GLU A 244 26.95 3.22 -4.72
C GLU A 244 26.79 4.57 -3.98
N ALA A 245 25.59 4.85 -3.44
CA ALA A 245 25.31 6.05 -2.65
C ALA A 245 25.63 5.83 -1.16
N SER A 246 25.80 6.93 -0.42
CA SER A 246 26.13 6.90 1.00
C SER A 246 25.06 6.19 1.83
N VAL A 247 25.48 5.25 2.67
CA VAL A 247 24.64 4.55 3.66
C VAL A 247 25.00 4.91 5.10
N GLY A 248 25.81 5.98 5.27
CA GLY A 248 26.18 6.50 6.59
C GLY A 248 24.95 6.99 7.34
N CYS A 249 24.94 6.81 8.67
CA CYS A 249 23.81 7.18 9.51
C CYS A 249 23.46 8.66 9.35
N GLU A 250 24.48 9.51 9.33
CA GLU A 250 24.38 10.97 9.15
C GLU A 250 23.79 11.37 7.79
N THR A 251 23.79 10.49 6.79
CA THR A 251 23.17 10.80 5.49
C THR A 251 21.65 10.92 5.66
N CYS A 252 21.04 10.02 6.42
CA CYS A 252 19.59 9.92 6.58
C CYS A 252 19.08 10.40 7.94
N HIS A 253 19.96 10.58 8.92
CA HIS A 253 19.58 10.96 10.28
C HIS A 253 20.27 12.25 10.73
N HIS A 254 19.59 12.97 11.62
CA HIS A 254 20.12 14.12 12.34
C HIS A 254 20.98 13.68 13.53
#